data_AF-A0AAC9IRC6-F1
#
_entry.id   AF-A0AAC9IRC6-F1
#
_cell.length_a   1.000
_cell.length_b   1.000
_cell.length_c   1.000
_cell.angle_alpha   90.00
_cell.angle_beta   90.00
_cell.angle_gamma   90.00
#
_symmetry.space_group_name_H-M   'P 1'
#
loop_
_entity.id
_entity.type
_entity.pdbx_description
1 polymer ?
#
loop_
_entity_poly.entity_id
_entity_poly.type
_entity_poly.pdbx_seq_one_letter_code
_entity_poly.pdbx_strand_id
1 'polypeptide(L)'
;MKKLVLSSLVLATVLTLVSCKQEVKTEQVATEIEATTSDNTPTTVIDTAAAKQAIAKEKEALAKPYNEEEDGDAKITELIAKAKAEGKNVFVQAGGNWCIWCLRFNDFVQKNQDIKTVVDANYVYYHLNYTAKHKNAKAFEKYAPEGQKLGYPFFIVINGEGKTTNVISSGELEADKSYDVAKVKQMFVDNAPKK
;
A
#
# COMPACT_ATOMS: atom_id res chain seq x y z
N MET A 1 -20.69 6.87 58.10
CA MET A 1 -22.13 6.77 57.78
C MET A 1 -22.28 5.82 56.61
N LYS A 2 -22.98 4.69 56.81
CA LYS A 2 -23.19 3.59 55.86
C LYS A 2 -24.40 3.87 54.96
N LYS A 3 -24.28 3.59 53.65
CA LYS A 3 -25.33 3.14 52.70
C LYS A 3 -24.55 2.48 51.53
N LEU A 4 -24.49 1.18 51.24
CA LEU A 4 -25.40 0.03 51.21
C LEU A 4 -26.52 0.10 50.15
N VAL A 5 -26.37 -0.80 49.15
CA VAL A 5 -27.33 -1.44 48.20
C VAL A 5 -28.10 -0.55 47.20
N LEU A 6 -28.58 -0.97 46.02
CA LEU A 6 -28.91 -2.28 45.40
C LEU A 6 -28.52 -2.21 43.89
N SER A 7 -27.95 -3.23 43.24
CA SER A 7 -28.61 -4.36 42.55
C SER A 7 -29.83 -4.01 41.67
N SER A 8 -29.71 -4.16 40.35
CA SER A 8 -30.83 -4.44 39.44
C SER A 8 -30.33 -5.04 38.12
N LEU A 9 -30.46 -6.36 38.05
CA LEU A 9 -30.35 -7.18 36.85
C LEU A 9 -31.68 -7.06 36.09
N VAL A 10 -31.67 -6.65 34.82
CA VAL A 10 -32.86 -6.71 33.96
C VAL A 10 -32.54 -7.60 32.78
N LEU A 11 -33.01 -8.84 32.88
CA LEU A 11 -33.08 -9.82 31.82
C LEU A 11 -34.43 -9.64 31.13
N ALA A 12 -34.44 -9.15 29.88
CA ALA A 12 -35.65 -9.08 29.06
C ALA A 12 -35.40 -9.82 27.74
N THR A 13 -35.74 -11.09 27.76
CA THR A 13 -35.96 -11.96 26.60
C THR A 13 -37.09 -11.41 25.74
N VAL A 14 -36.81 -11.10 24.48
CA VAL A 14 -37.85 -10.88 23.45
C VAL A 14 -37.80 -12.05 22.47
N LEU A 15 -38.82 -12.88 22.57
CA LEU A 15 -39.14 -14.00 21.70
C LEU A 15 -40.08 -13.47 20.61
N THR A 16 -39.66 -13.45 19.34
CA THR A 16 -40.57 -13.24 18.21
C THR A 16 -40.57 -14.45 17.31
N LEU A 17 -41.76 -15.04 17.23
CA LEU A 17 -42.16 -16.21 16.46
C LEU A 17 -42.19 -15.88 14.96
N VAL A 18 -41.57 -16.72 14.14
CA VAL A 18 -41.85 -16.78 12.69
C VAL A 18 -41.99 -18.25 12.26
N SER A 19 -43.23 -18.55 11.86
CA SER A 19 -43.74 -19.55 10.92
C SER A 19 -43.16 -20.98 10.83
N CYS A 20 -44.04 -21.93 11.17
CA CYS A 20 -44.33 -23.19 10.49
C CYS A 20 -44.16 -23.16 8.96
N LYS A 21 -44.00 -24.24 8.18
CA LYS A 21 -43.71 -25.67 8.37
C LYS A 21 -43.83 -26.25 6.96
N GLN A 22 -42.83 -26.96 6.47
CA GLN A 22 -43.04 -28.21 5.71
C GLN A 22 -41.69 -28.90 5.45
N GLU A 23 -41.56 -30.10 6.02
CA GLU A 23 -40.53 -31.07 5.71
C GLU A 23 -40.93 -31.83 4.43
N VAL A 24 -39.97 -32.06 3.53
CA VAL A 24 -39.98 -33.20 2.62
C VAL A 24 -38.57 -33.81 2.63
N LYS A 25 -38.49 -35.03 3.16
CA LYS A 25 -37.35 -35.95 3.00
C LYS A 25 -37.15 -36.28 1.52
N THR A 26 -35.91 -36.37 1.07
CA THR A 26 -35.54 -37.37 0.05
C THR A 26 -34.09 -37.82 0.27
N GLU A 27 -33.93 -39.13 0.26
CA GLU A 27 -32.70 -39.90 0.33
C GLU A 27 -31.75 -39.66 -0.86
N GLN A 28 -30.50 -40.06 -0.64
CA GLN A 28 -29.42 -40.15 -1.60
C GLN A 28 -29.78 -41.00 -2.82
N VAL A 29 -29.43 -40.54 -4.03
CA VAL A 29 -29.00 -41.43 -5.13
C VAL A 29 -27.90 -40.72 -5.92
N ALA A 30 -26.77 -41.40 -6.02
CA ALA A 30 -25.65 -41.04 -6.87
C ALA A 30 -26.04 -41.08 -8.35
N THR A 31 -25.57 -40.12 -9.14
CA THR A 31 -25.44 -40.33 -10.59
C THR A 31 -24.21 -39.60 -11.09
N GLU A 32 -23.25 -40.42 -11.49
CA GLU A 32 -22.13 -40.15 -12.38
C GLU A 32 -22.67 -39.49 -13.67
N ILE A 33 -22.20 -38.28 -14.01
CA ILE A 33 -22.31 -37.76 -15.37
C ILE A 33 -20.92 -37.30 -15.82
N GLU A 34 -20.50 -37.98 -16.87
CA GLU A 34 -19.27 -37.90 -17.60
C GLU A 34 -19.01 -36.50 -18.17
N ALA A 35 -17.72 -36.20 -18.26
CA ALA A 35 -17.20 -35.10 -19.03
C ALA A 35 -17.63 -35.19 -20.50
N THR A 36 -18.26 -34.15 -21.03
CA THR A 36 -18.05 -33.73 -22.41
C THR A 36 -18.20 -32.20 -22.54
N THR A 37 -17.04 -31.61 -22.81
CA THR A 37 -16.74 -30.35 -23.50
C THR A 37 -17.87 -29.64 -24.24
N SER A 38 -18.01 -28.33 -24.01
CA SER A 38 -17.85 -27.30 -25.05
C SER A 38 -18.12 -25.92 -24.46
N ASP A 39 -17.08 -25.17 -24.11
CA ASP A 39 -17.14 -23.71 -24.16
C ASP A 39 -15.85 -23.19 -24.79
N ASN A 40 -15.90 -23.00 -26.11
CA ASN A 40 -14.85 -22.39 -26.91
C ASN A 40 -14.92 -20.87 -26.74
N THR A 41 -14.34 -20.39 -25.64
CA THR A 41 -13.78 -19.05 -25.59
C THR A 41 -12.27 -19.21 -25.45
N PRO A 42 -11.42 -18.74 -26.39
CA PRO A 42 -9.98 -18.79 -26.24
C PRO A 42 -9.58 -17.84 -25.11
N THR A 43 -9.66 -18.33 -23.87
CA THR A 43 -8.95 -17.74 -22.74
C THR A 43 -7.50 -18.06 -22.99
N THR A 44 -6.78 -17.10 -23.60
CA THR A 44 -5.32 -17.09 -23.66
C THR A 44 -4.79 -17.46 -22.28
N VAL A 45 -4.27 -18.67 -22.16
CA VAL A 45 -3.35 -19.08 -21.10
C VAL A 45 -2.11 -18.20 -21.25
N ILE A 46 -2.16 -16.99 -20.67
CA ILE A 46 -0.99 -16.13 -20.58
C ILE A 46 0.01 -16.91 -19.72
N ASP A 47 1.09 -17.35 -20.37
CA ASP A 47 2.17 -18.08 -19.73
C ASP A 47 2.73 -17.27 -18.55
N THR A 48 2.30 -17.67 -17.36
CA THR A 48 2.62 -17.00 -16.09
C THR A 48 4.11 -17.16 -15.77
N ALA A 49 4.80 -18.15 -16.33
CA ALA A 49 6.25 -18.33 -16.16
C ALA A 49 7.03 -17.30 -16.98
N ALA A 50 6.66 -17.10 -18.25
CA ALA A 50 7.25 -16.07 -19.10
C ALA A 50 7.05 -14.65 -18.51
N ALA A 51 5.85 -14.36 -17.98
CA ALA A 51 5.57 -13.08 -17.33
C ALA A 51 6.43 -12.85 -16.06
N LYS A 52 6.60 -13.88 -15.22
CA LYS A 52 7.47 -13.81 -14.03
C LYS A 52 8.94 -13.60 -14.41
N GLN A 53 9.43 -14.30 -15.43
CA GLN A 53 10.81 -14.14 -15.92
C GLN A 53 11.04 -12.74 -16.48
N ALA A 54 10.07 -12.20 -17.22
CA ALA A 54 10.14 -10.84 -17.74
C ALA A 54 10.22 -9.80 -16.60
N ILE A 55 9.40 -9.94 -15.55
CA ILE A 55 9.44 -9.05 -14.38
C ILE A 55 10.78 -9.16 -13.64
N ALA A 56 11.32 -10.38 -13.48
CA ALA A 56 12.62 -10.57 -12.84
C ALA A 56 13.74 -9.85 -13.61
N LYS A 57 13.78 -10.04 -14.93
CA LYS A 57 14.75 -9.37 -15.81
C LYS A 57 14.60 -7.85 -15.79
N GLU A 58 13.37 -7.34 -15.78
CA GLU A 58 13.10 -5.90 -15.66
C GLU A 58 13.64 -5.35 -14.34
N LYS A 59 13.37 -6.02 -13.21
CA LYS A 59 13.89 -5.61 -11.91
C LYS A 59 15.41 -5.56 -11.86
N GLU A 60 16.10 -6.46 -12.56
CA GLU A 60 17.57 -6.46 -12.64
C GLU A 60 18.12 -5.25 -13.39
N ALA A 61 17.38 -4.75 -14.38
CA ALA A 61 17.75 -3.58 -15.18
C ALA A 61 17.42 -2.24 -14.49
N LEU A 62 16.51 -2.24 -13.52
CA LEU A 62 16.11 -1.04 -12.78
C LEU A 62 17.09 -0.75 -11.63
N ALA A 63 17.24 0.54 -11.32
CA ALA A 63 18.02 0.97 -10.16
C ALA A 63 17.45 0.35 -8.86
N LYS A 64 18.32 0.11 -7.88
CA LYS A 64 17.98 -0.45 -6.57
C LYS A 64 18.21 0.59 -5.48
N PRO A 65 17.30 1.58 -5.31
CA PRO A 65 17.56 2.74 -4.47
C PRO A 65 17.39 2.47 -2.96
N TYR A 66 16.82 1.33 -2.59
CA TYR A 66 16.56 1.02 -1.18
C TYR A 66 17.81 0.46 -0.51
N ASN A 67 18.27 1.10 0.55
CA ASN A 67 19.30 0.56 1.41
C ASN A 67 18.67 -0.40 2.43
N GLU A 68 19.07 -1.67 2.40
CA GLU A 68 18.40 -2.71 3.19
C GLU A 68 18.83 -2.74 4.67
N GLU A 69 19.93 -2.07 5.02
CA GLU A 69 20.57 -2.13 6.34
C GLU A 69 20.52 -0.80 7.11
N GLU A 70 19.97 0.27 6.51
CA GLU A 70 19.93 1.57 7.17
C GLU A 70 18.86 1.68 8.25
N ASP A 71 19.16 2.40 9.33
CA ASP A 71 18.15 2.85 10.29
C ASP A 71 17.28 3.95 9.66
N GLY A 72 16.08 3.57 9.22
CA GLY A 72 15.14 4.47 8.57
C GLY A 72 14.60 5.58 9.48
N ASP A 73 14.47 5.37 10.80
CA ASP A 73 13.99 6.42 11.71
C ASP A 73 15.05 7.50 11.89
N ALA A 74 16.30 7.08 12.07
CA ALA A 74 17.43 7.99 12.13
C ALA A 74 17.60 8.76 10.81
N LYS A 75 17.53 8.06 9.67
CA LYS A 75 17.66 8.68 8.35
C LYS A 75 16.53 9.67 8.05
N ILE A 76 15.27 9.33 8.33
CA ILE A 76 14.15 10.28 8.13
C ILE A 76 14.32 11.50 9.03
N THR A 77 14.77 11.33 10.27
CA THR A 77 15.04 12.45 11.20
C THR A 77 16.11 13.41 10.63
N GLU A 78 17.19 12.88 10.08
CA GLU A 78 18.22 13.66 9.37
C GLU A 78 17.62 14.42 8.17
N LEU A 79 16.81 13.74 7.35
CA LEU A 79 16.22 14.31 6.15
C LEU A 79 15.16 15.38 6.45
N ILE A 80 14.43 15.27 7.56
CA ILE A 80 13.52 16.32 8.04
C ILE A 80 14.30 17.60 8.34
N ALA A 81 15.44 17.50 9.03
CA ALA A 81 16.28 18.66 9.32
C ALA A 81 16.80 19.32 8.03
N LYS A 82 17.23 18.52 7.05
CA LYS A 82 17.61 19.00 5.72
C LYS A 82 16.44 19.68 4.99
N ALA A 83 15.29 19.03 4.94
CA ALA A 83 14.10 19.55 4.27
C ALA A 83 13.65 20.87 4.88
N LYS A 84 13.69 21.01 6.21
CA LYS A 84 13.41 22.27 6.90
C LYS A 84 14.34 23.40 6.46
N ALA A 85 15.64 23.13 6.38
CA ALA A 85 16.63 24.11 5.95
C ALA A 85 16.45 24.52 4.48
N GLU A 86 15.99 23.60 3.63
CA GLU A 86 15.73 23.84 2.20
C GLU A 86 14.32 24.39 1.91
N GLY A 87 13.45 24.53 2.92
CA GLY A 87 12.05 24.93 2.70
C GLY A 87 11.23 23.87 1.94
N LYS A 88 11.58 22.59 2.12
CA LYS A 88 11.00 21.43 1.44
C LYS A 88 10.25 20.50 2.42
N ASN A 89 9.49 19.57 1.86
CA ASN A 89 8.95 18.41 2.56
C ASN A 89 9.89 17.20 2.35
N VAL A 90 9.80 16.18 3.18
CA VAL A 90 10.37 14.86 2.88
C VAL A 90 9.28 14.03 2.19
N PHE A 91 9.62 13.47 1.03
CA PHE A 91 8.78 12.48 0.35
C PHE A 91 9.42 11.10 0.51
N VAL A 92 8.78 10.24 1.29
CA VAL A 92 9.25 8.89 1.55
C VAL A 92 8.48 7.90 0.69
N GLN A 93 9.18 7.19 -0.18
CA GLN A 93 8.67 6.04 -0.90
C GLN A 93 8.94 4.77 -0.07
N ALA A 94 7.92 4.26 0.61
CA ALA A 94 8.00 3.00 1.33
C ALA A 94 7.96 1.82 0.36
N GLY A 95 8.85 0.85 0.54
CA GLY A 95 8.92 -0.33 -0.33
C GLY A 95 10.23 -1.09 -0.17
N GLY A 96 10.73 -1.67 -1.25
CA GLY A 96 12.03 -2.34 -1.25
C GLY A 96 12.46 -2.80 -2.64
N ASN A 97 13.72 -3.20 -2.78
CA ASN A 97 14.29 -3.67 -4.05
C ASN A 97 13.59 -4.94 -4.60
N TRP A 98 12.84 -5.65 -3.76
CA TRP A 98 12.05 -6.82 -4.15
C TRP A 98 10.73 -6.47 -4.88
N CYS A 99 10.29 -5.21 -4.84
CA CYS A 99 8.99 -4.76 -5.32
C CYS A 99 9.11 -4.10 -6.71
N ILE A 100 8.59 -4.75 -7.76
CA ILE A 100 8.69 -4.22 -9.14
C ILE A 100 8.00 -2.85 -9.28
N TRP A 101 6.81 -2.67 -8.70
CA TRP A 101 6.09 -1.40 -8.73
C TRP A 101 6.87 -0.26 -8.06
N CYS A 102 7.59 -0.56 -6.99
CA CYS A 102 8.46 0.38 -6.31
C CYS A 102 9.62 0.84 -7.22
N LEU A 103 10.25 -0.10 -7.91
CA LEU A 103 11.34 0.21 -8.84
C LEU A 103 10.83 0.99 -10.06
N ARG A 104 9.65 0.62 -10.58
CA ARG A 104 8.98 1.35 -11.67
C ARG A 104 8.61 2.77 -11.27
N PHE A 105 8.07 2.99 -10.06
CA PHE A 105 7.72 4.33 -9.60
C PHE A 105 8.95 5.22 -9.51
N ASN A 106 10.04 4.68 -8.94
CA ASN A 106 11.30 5.39 -8.88
C ASN A 106 11.79 5.74 -10.29
N ASP A 107 11.88 4.76 -11.20
CA ASP A 107 12.33 4.98 -12.58
C ASP A 107 11.47 6.02 -13.32
N PHE A 108 10.15 5.93 -13.14
CA PHE A 108 9.16 6.85 -13.70
C PHE A 108 9.41 8.29 -13.24
N VAL A 109 9.59 8.51 -11.94
CA VAL A 109 9.91 9.84 -11.37
C VAL A 109 11.26 10.34 -11.87
N GLN A 110 12.29 9.49 -11.92
CA GLN A 110 13.64 9.92 -12.32
C GLN A 110 13.73 10.26 -13.82
N LYS A 111 12.99 9.56 -14.69
CA LYS A 111 13.07 9.74 -16.15
C LYS A 111 12.08 10.77 -16.70
N ASN A 112 11.00 11.06 -15.98
CA ASN A 112 10.03 12.06 -16.40
C ASN A 112 10.44 13.46 -15.90
N GLN A 113 11.00 14.30 -16.78
CA GLN A 113 11.52 15.63 -16.42
C GLN A 113 10.47 16.56 -15.82
N ASP A 114 9.22 16.46 -16.27
CA ASP A 114 8.10 17.26 -15.78
C ASP A 114 7.79 16.96 -14.31
N ILE A 115 7.81 15.68 -13.94
CA ILE A 115 7.63 15.24 -12.56
C ILE A 115 8.88 15.56 -11.74
N LYS A 116 10.07 15.25 -12.28
CA LYS A 116 11.34 15.45 -11.59
C LYS A 116 11.58 16.90 -11.20
N THR A 117 11.19 17.85 -12.06
CA THR A 117 11.25 19.28 -11.77
C THR A 117 10.42 19.66 -10.54
N VAL A 118 9.18 19.14 -10.45
CA VAL A 118 8.32 19.37 -9.28
C VAL A 118 8.91 18.71 -8.04
N VAL A 119 9.43 17.49 -8.18
CA VAL A 119 10.04 16.75 -7.07
C VAL A 119 11.25 17.48 -6.49
N ASP A 120 12.22 17.83 -7.34
CA ASP A 120 13.48 18.45 -6.91
C ASP A 120 13.28 19.83 -6.27
N ALA A 121 12.28 20.58 -6.73
CA ALA A 121 11.93 21.89 -6.21
C ALA A 121 11.30 21.82 -4.81
N ASN A 122 10.53 20.76 -4.51
CA ASN A 122 9.63 20.74 -3.35
C ASN A 122 9.98 19.70 -2.29
N TYR A 123 10.81 18.70 -2.63
CA TYR A 123 11.02 17.54 -1.78
C TYR A 123 12.48 17.15 -1.61
N VAL A 124 12.76 16.63 -0.42
CA VAL A 124 13.85 15.69 -0.17
C VAL A 124 13.27 14.30 -0.38
N TYR A 125 13.63 13.65 -1.48
CA TYR A 125 13.10 12.34 -1.87
C TYR A 125 13.91 11.21 -1.23
N TYR A 126 13.22 10.21 -0.65
CA TYR A 126 13.86 9.13 0.10
C TYR A 126 13.12 7.79 -0.06
N HIS A 127 13.86 6.69 0.00
CA HIS A 127 13.37 5.32 -0.17
C HIS A 127 13.49 4.54 1.13
N LEU A 128 12.39 4.38 1.87
CA LEU A 128 12.39 3.63 3.12
C LEU A 128 12.23 2.14 2.83
N ASN A 129 13.26 1.35 3.15
CA ASN A 129 13.24 -0.09 2.94
C ASN A 129 12.33 -0.84 3.93
N TYR A 130 11.64 -1.85 3.42
CA TYR A 130 10.99 -2.89 4.19
C TYR A 130 11.38 -4.25 3.62
N THR A 131 11.89 -5.15 4.46
CA THR A 131 12.07 -6.57 4.16
C THR A 131 11.69 -7.41 5.38
N ALA A 132 11.55 -8.73 5.20
CA ALA A 132 11.30 -9.63 6.33
C ALA A 132 12.39 -9.57 7.41
N LYS A 133 13.65 -9.32 7.01
CA LYS A 133 14.82 -9.23 7.90
C LYS A 133 14.98 -7.84 8.52
N HIS A 134 14.69 -6.80 7.75
CA HIS A 134 14.82 -5.41 8.18
C HIS A 134 13.53 -4.65 7.89
N LYS A 135 12.67 -4.56 8.90
CA LYS A 135 11.30 -4.04 8.75
C LYS A 135 11.18 -2.54 8.92
N ASN A 136 12.20 -1.85 9.43
CA ASN A 136 12.11 -0.43 9.80
C ASN A 136 10.88 -0.10 10.68
N ALA A 137 10.51 -1.00 11.61
CA ALA A 137 9.25 -0.91 12.36
C ALA A 137 9.07 0.43 13.08
N LYS A 138 10.12 0.93 13.76
CA LYS A 138 10.10 2.22 14.45
C LYS A 138 9.75 3.39 13.51
N ALA A 139 10.31 3.40 12.30
CA ALA A 139 10.02 4.43 11.30
C ALA A 139 8.56 4.35 10.83
N PHE A 140 8.07 3.15 10.52
CA PHE A 140 6.68 2.96 10.09
C PHE A 140 5.68 3.30 11.19
N GLU A 141 5.88 2.85 12.42
CA GLU A 141 5.03 3.18 13.57
C GLU A 141 4.93 4.69 13.78
N LYS A 142 6.05 5.41 13.63
CA LYS A 142 6.13 6.85 13.85
C LYS A 142 5.50 7.66 12.72
N TYR A 143 5.79 7.30 11.47
CA TYR A 143 5.45 8.14 10.32
C TYR A 143 4.26 7.65 9.49
N ALA A 144 3.92 6.36 9.56
CA ALA A 144 2.79 5.76 8.85
C ALA A 144 2.27 4.50 9.58
N PRO A 145 1.70 4.63 10.79
CA PRO A 145 1.30 3.47 11.62
C PRO A 145 0.28 2.55 10.93
N GLU A 146 -0.54 3.11 10.04
CA GLU A 146 -1.53 2.38 9.25
C GLU A 146 -1.02 2.02 7.84
N GLY A 147 0.20 2.41 7.48
CA GLY A 147 0.76 2.25 6.13
C GLY A 147 0.89 0.79 5.69
N GLN A 148 1.10 -0.13 6.63
CA GLN A 148 1.16 -1.57 6.36
C GLN A 148 -0.15 -2.17 5.83
N LYS A 149 -1.28 -1.44 5.93
CA LYS A 149 -2.56 -1.83 5.32
C LYS A 149 -2.60 -1.52 3.82
N LEU A 150 -1.65 -0.74 3.31
CA LEU A 150 -1.54 -0.35 1.90
C LEU A 150 -0.64 -1.32 1.13
N GLY A 151 -0.82 -1.35 -0.19
CA GLY A 151 0.12 -2.00 -1.10
C GLY A 151 1.40 -1.18 -1.27
N TYR A 152 2.51 -1.86 -1.60
CA TYR A 152 3.77 -1.19 -1.92
C TYR A 152 3.88 -0.88 -3.43
N PRO A 153 4.42 0.30 -3.82
CA PRO A 153 4.85 1.36 -2.91
C PRO A 153 3.65 2.10 -2.32
N PHE A 154 3.83 2.65 -1.12
CA PHE A 154 3.01 3.74 -0.63
C PHE A 154 3.94 4.89 -0.24
N PHE A 155 3.37 6.08 -0.08
CA PHE A 155 4.14 7.29 0.12
C PHE A 155 3.80 7.94 1.45
N ILE A 156 4.80 8.56 2.06
CA ILE A 156 4.64 9.35 3.28
C ILE A 156 5.16 10.75 2.97
N VAL A 157 4.33 11.76 3.20
CA VAL A 157 4.72 13.15 3.08
C VAL A 157 4.91 13.71 4.48
N ILE A 158 6.12 14.19 4.78
CA ILE A 158 6.48 14.72 6.09
C ILE A 158 6.92 16.17 5.90
N ASN A 159 6.33 17.11 6.64
CA ASN A 159 6.72 18.51 6.53
C ASN A 159 8.08 18.80 7.21
N GLY A 160 8.63 20.00 7.00
CA GLY A 160 9.89 20.43 7.65
C GLY A 160 9.86 20.49 9.18
N GLU A 161 8.69 20.32 9.82
CA GLU A 161 8.55 20.22 11.27
C GLU A 161 8.55 18.75 11.75
N GLY A 162 8.62 17.80 10.83
CA GLY A 162 8.61 16.36 11.13
C GLY A 162 7.22 15.76 11.29
N LYS A 163 6.15 16.50 10.96
CA LYS A 163 4.77 16.00 10.99
C LYS A 163 4.44 15.31 9.67
N THR A 164 3.97 14.06 9.73
CA THR A 164 3.32 13.42 8.58
C THR A 164 2.07 14.18 8.20
N THR A 165 2.02 14.73 7.00
CA THR A 165 0.84 15.43 6.46
C THR A 165 -0.07 14.50 5.70
N ASN A 166 0.49 13.51 4.99
CA ASN A 166 -0.28 12.54 4.21
C ASN A 166 0.43 11.18 4.15
N VAL A 167 -0.38 10.12 4.05
CA VAL A 167 0.04 8.76 3.67
C VAL A 167 -0.79 8.35 2.47
N ILE A 168 -0.15 8.01 1.36
CA ILE A 168 -0.80 7.93 0.04
C ILE A 168 -0.56 6.54 -0.55
N SER A 169 -1.63 5.85 -0.97
CA SER A 169 -1.53 4.60 -1.73
C SER A 169 -1.11 4.89 -3.17
N SER A 170 -0.25 4.06 -3.76
CA SER A 170 0.14 4.24 -5.17
C SER A 170 -0.88 3.71 -6.17
N GLY A 171 -1.82 2.85 -5.75
CA GLY A 171 -2.70 2.12 -6.67
C GLY A 171 -3.55 3.03 -7.58
N GLU A 172 -4.02 4.18 -7.08
CA GLU A 172 -4.81 5.11 -7.89
C GLU A 172 -3.98 5.86 -8.95
N LEU A 173 -2.66 5.84 -8.81
CA LEU A 173 -1.69 6.48 -9.71
C LEU A 173 -1.25 5.56 -10.85
N GLU A 174 -1.53 4.25 -10.77
CA GLU A 174 -1.09 3.25 -11.74
C GLU A 174 -1.84 3.39 -13.09
N ALA A 175 -1.14 3.06 -14.17
CA ALA A 175 -1.67 2.94 -15.53
C ALA A 175 -0.87 1.88 -16.31
N ASP A 176 -1.57 0.90 -16.88
CA ASP A 176 -0.97 -0.24 -17.59
C ASP A 176 0.09 -0.99 -16.75
N LYS A 177 1.36 -0.95 -17.20
CA LYS A 177 2.52 -1.54 -16.50
C LYS A 177 3.38 -0.47 -15.83
N SER A 178 2.86 0.74 -15.64
CA SER A 178 3.57 1.89 -15.08
C SER A 178 2.59 2.83 -14.35
N TYR A 179 2.86 4.13 -14.37
CA TYR A 179 2.09 5.16 -13.71
C TYR A 179 1.57 6.21 -14.70
N ASP A 180 0.47 6.87 -14.32
CA ASP A 180 -0.08 7.99 -15.07
C ASP A 180 0.67 9.29 -14.74
N VAL A 181 1.16 9.98 -15.77
CA VAL A 181 1.98 11.19 -15.61
C VAL A 181 1.20 12.31 -14.92
N ALA A 182 -0.06 12.52 -15.30
CA ALA A 182 -0.87 13.62 -14.78
C ALA A 182 -1.22 13.37 -13.31
N LYS A 183 -1.64 12.15 -12.97
CA LYS A 183 -1.96 11.79 -11.58
C LYS A 183 -0.75 11.88 -10.66
N VAL A 184 0.41 11.35 -11.08
CA VAL A 184 1.63 11.42 -10.27
C VAL A 184 2.11 12.87 -10.10
N LYS A 185 2.12 13.66 -11.18
CA LYS A 185 2.50 15.08 -11.11
C LYS A 185 1.55 15.83 -10.17
N GLN A 186 0.24 15.62 -10.29
CA GLN A 186 -0.75 16.27 -9.44
C GLN A 186 -0.58 15.88 -7.97
N MET A 187 -0.32 14.60 -7.67
CA MET A 187 -0.03 14.14 -6.30
C MET A 187 1.16 14.90 -5.69
N PHE A 188 2.25 15.10 -6.43
CA PHE A 188 3.38 15.92 -5.94
C PHE A 188 3.03 17.41 -5.82
N VAL A 189 2.18 17.97 -6.69
CA VAL A 189 1.76 19.37 -6.57
C VAL A 189 0.88 19.59 -5.35
N ASP A 190 -0.11 18.72 -5.12
CA ASP A 190 -1.08 18.82 -4.02
C ASP A 190 -0.44 18.69 -2.64
N ASN A 191 0.72 18.03 -2.59
CA ASN A 191 1.45 17.73 -1.36
C ASN A 191 2.70 18.60 -1.17
N ALA A 192 2.89 19.62 -2.01
CA ALA A 192 4.07 20.49 -1.93
C ALA A 192 4.07 21.31 -0.62
N PRO A 193 5.22 21.81 -0.16
CA PRO A 193 5.29 22.71 0.98
C PRO A 193 4.35 23.91 0.81
N LYS A 194 3.54 24.18 1.83
CA LYS A 194 2.74 25.41 1.88
C LYS A 194 3.68 26.56 2.24
N LYS A 195 3.77 27.54 1.35
CA LYS A 195 4.53 28.78 1.57
C LYS A 195 3.75 29.77 2.42
#